data_AF-A0A4V2NUJ3-F1
#
_entry.id   AF-A0A4V2NUJ3-F1
#
_cell.length_a   1.000
_cell.length_b   1.000
_cell.length_c   1.000
_cell.angle_alpha   90.00
_cell.angle_beta   90.00
_cell.angle_gamma   90.00
#
_symmetry.space_group_name_H-M   'P 1'
#
loop_
_entity.id
_entity.type
_entity.pdbx_description
1 polymer ?
#
loop_
_entity_poly.entity_id
_entity_poly.type
_entity_poly.pdbx_seq_one_letter_code
_entity_poly.pdbx_strand_id
1 'polypeptide(L)'
;MKRIFFIFIILIGLYVLLTSNIRSWLPFTKGETASAVTNNIKMIEINVSSVKATIIPEKRNDIKADLDGKGAVDVKRNGDKIKVEYSRKWFDGFKVFNHTPELYIYIPEDFNRKVAIDVGSGYLDFEGPSNELEQLKIDMSSGKVDLTNVTAKEFIHKGSSGMIDIDTLITDSGTIDMSSGKIKINNYQGKLDAEVSSGQLDVQLNKLVNDIQLRASSGQIKLDLPDDADFKLDGEMSSGYIDIDLPLTDKVVEKKKIKGIMGSGKHSIDVNITSGMVKIY
;
A
#
# COMPACT_ATOMS: atom_id res chain seq x y z
N MET A 1 -13.97 34.71 -52.60
CA MET A 1 -14.58 33.91 -51.51
C MET A 1 -13.56 33.15 -50.65
N LYS A 2 -12.61 32.38 -51.21
CA LYS A 2 -11.64 31.59 -50.41
C LYS A 2 -10.71 32.39 -49.48
N ARG A 3 -10.33 33.63 -49.85
CA ARG A 3 -9.46 34.50 -49.02
C ARG A 3 -10.17 35.12 -47.81
N ILE A 4 -11.49 35.35 -47.91
CA ILE A 4 -12.30 35.92 -46.83
C ILE A 4 -12.56 34.85 -45.75
N PHE A 5 -12.73 33.59 -46.17
CA PHE A 5 -12.92 32.46 -45.27
C PHE A 5 -11.69 32.19 -44.38
N PHE A 6 -10.48 32.34 -44.92
CA PHE A 6 -9.23 32.18 -44.17
C PHE A 6 -9.06 33.25 -43.07
N ILE A 7 -9.42 34.49 -43.38
CA ILE A 7 -9.38 35.60 -42.41
C ILE A 7 -10.38 35.35 -41.28
N PHE A 8 -11.55 34.79 -41.59
CA PHE A 8 -12.56 34.44 -40.59
C PHE A 8 -12.08 33.34 -39.62
N ILE A 9 -11.36 32.33 -40.11
CA ILE A 9 -10.78 31.27 -39.26
C ILE A 9 -9.71 31.84 -38.33
N ILE A 10 -8.85 32.74 -38.84
CA ILE A 10 -7.82 33.40 -38.02
C ILE A 10 -8.46 34.28 -36.94
N LEU A 11 -9.51 35.05 -37.28
CA LEU A 11 -10.22 35.91 -36.34
C LEU A 11 -10.99 35.10 -35.29
N ILE A 12 -11.59 33.96 -35.65
CA ILE A 12 -12.23 33.04 -34.70
C ILE A 12 -11.17 32.42 -33.78
N GLY A 13 -10.01 32.00 -34.32
CA GLY A 13 -8.89 31.52 -33.52
C GLY A 13 -8.37 32.57 -32.55
N LEU A 14 -8.26 33.82 -32.98
CA LEU A 14 -7.83 34.94 -32.16
C LEU A 14 -8.87 35.32 -31.09
N TYR A 15 -10.16 35.24 -31.42
CA TYR A 15 -11.26 35.49 -30.50
C TYR A 15 -11.36 34.41 -29.42
N VAL A 16 -11.20 33.13 -29.79
CA VAL A 16 -11.05 32.03 -28.83
C VAL A 16 -9.79 32.24 -27.99
N LEU A 17 -8.70 32.75 -28.59
CA LEU A 17 -7.46 33.08 -27.88
C LEU A 17 -7.62 34.16 -26.80
N LEU A 18 -8.50 35.13 -27.05
CA LEU A 18 -8.73 36.27 -26.16
C LEU A 18 -9.82 36.02 -25.12
N THR A 19 -10.76 35.10 -25.38
CA THR A 19 -11.93 34.85 -24.52
C THR A 19 -11.84 33.57 -23.70
N SER A 20 -11.05 32.59 -24.13
CA SER A 20 -10.80 31.42 -23.32
C SER A 20 -9.62 31.64 -22.39
N ASN A 21 -9.74 31.13 -21.17
CA ASN A 21 -8.72 31.21 -20.13
C ASN A 21 -7.53 30.29 -20.51
N ILE A 22 -6.79 30.65 -21.55
CA ILE A 22 -5.76 29.83 -22.25
C ILE A 22 -4.47 29.62 -21.47
N ARG A 23 -4.50 29.94 -20.18
CA ARG A 23 -3.45 29.51 -19.26
C ARG A 23 -3.27 27.98 -19.24
N SER A 24 -4.22 27.21 -19.77
CA SER A 24 -4.18 25.74 -19.87
C SER A 24 -3.63 25.15 -21.18
N TRP A 25 -3.31 25.94 -22.22
CA TRP A 25 -2.90 25.41 -23.54
C TRP A 25 -1.42 25.65 -23.91
N LEU A 26 -0.61 26.22 -23.02
CA LEU A 26 0.84 26.23 -23.22
C LEU A 26 1.39 24.81 -23.02
N PRO A 27 2.09 24.21 -24.00
CA PRO A 27 2.66 22.88 -23.86
C PRO A 27 3.97 22.91 -23.06
N PHE A 28 4.08 23.71 -22.00
CA PHE A 28 5.31 23.81 -21.18
C PHE A 28 5.01 24.34 -19.77
N THR A 29 4.41 23.50 -18.93
CA THR A 29 4.73 23.49 -17.49
C THR A 29 5.29 22.10 -17.19
N LYS A 30 6.62 21.99 -17.10
CA LYS A 30 7.20 20.84 -16.38
C LYS A 30 6.66 20.97 -14.95
N GLY A 31 5.95 19.96 -14.46
CA GLY A 31 5.52 19.91 -13.07
C GLY A 31 6.72 20.11 -12.15
N GLU A 32 6.50 20.67 -10.96
CA GLU A 32 7.55 20.66 -9.94
C GLU A 32 7.88 19.20 -9.62
N THR A 33 9.13 18.80 -9.80
CA THR A 33 9.56 17.42 -9.59
C THR A 33 10.26 17.22 -8.25
N ALA A 34 10.37 18.27 -7.44
CA ALA A 34 10.95 18.20 -6.11
C ALA A 34 10.32 19.19 -5.13
N SER A 35 10.31 18.86 -3.84
CA SER A 35 9.86 19.74 -2.79
C SER A 35 10.60 19.49 -1.47
N ALA A 36 11.12 20.55 -0.85
CA ALA A 36 11.89 20.45 0.39
C ALA A 36 11.06 19.91 1.56
N VAL A 37 11.63 18.96 2.30
CA VAL A 37 11.07 18.41 3.53
C VAL A 37 11.59 19.23 4.69
N THR A 38 10.72 20.07 5.26
CA THR A 38 11.06 20.89 6.43
C THR A 38 10.39 20.32 7.68
N ASN A 39 10.76 20.82 8.87
CA ASN A 39 10.25 20.30 10.15
C ASN A 39 8.71 20.37 10.31
N ASN A 40 8.02 21.17 9.50
CA ASN A 40 6.55 21.26 9.52
C ASN A 40 5.86 20.20 8.67
N ILE A 41 6.57 19.46 7.81
CA ILE A 41 5.98 18.42 6.98
C ILE A 41 5.72 17.21 7.85
N LYS A 42 4.45 16.83 7.99
CA LYS A 42 3.99 15.69 8.79
C LYS A 42 3.66 14.48 7.95
N MET A 43 3.39 14.66 6.66
CA MET A 43 2.88 13.60 5.81
C MET A 43 3.43 13.67 4.39
N ILE A 44 3.76 12.51 3.85
CA ILE A 44 4.03 12.28 2.44
C ILE A 44 2.85 11.48 1.87
N GLU A 45 2.24 11.97 0.81
CA GLU A 45 1.14 11.30 0.11
C GLU A 45 1.59 10.98 -1.32
N ILE A 46 1.52 9.72 -1.71
CA ILE A 46 2.02 9.24 -3.00
C ILE A 46 0.88 8.55 -3.74
N ASN A 47 0.52 9.06 -4.91
CA ASN A 47 -0.46 8.42 -5.79
C ASN A 47 0.22 7.94 -7.07
N VAL A 48 0.33 6.63 -7.20
CA VAL A 48 1.07 5.94 -8.28
C VAL A 48 0.15 5.03 -9.08
N SER A 49 -1.00 5.58 -9.48
CA SER A 49 -1.97 4.85 -10.29
C SER A 49 -1.45 4.58 -11.71
N SER A 50 -1.39 3.31 -12.10
CA SER A 50 -1.05 2.86 -13.47
C SER A 50 0.37 3.18 -13.94
N VAL A 51 1.33 3.16 -13.02
CA VAL A 51 2.77 3.29 -13.30
C VAL A 51 3.53 2.23 -12.50
N LYS A 52 4.73 1.86 -12.96
CA LYS A 52 5.70 1.15 -12.12
C LYS A 52 6.45 2.20 -11.31
N ALA A 53 6.26 2.23 -10.00
CA ALA A 53 6.90 3.17 -9.11
C ALA A 53 7.88 2.47 -8.16
N THR A 54 9.02 3.10 -7.91
CA THR A 54 10.00 2.69 -6.90
C THR A 54 10.24 3.84 -5.95
N ILE A 55 9.97 3.64 -4.65
CA ILE A 55 10.27 4.62 -3.61
C ILE A 55 11.63 4.28 -2.99
N ILE A 56 12.56 5.23 -3.02
CA ILE A 56 13.96 5.06 -2.63
C ILE A 56 14.26 6.04 -1.48
N PRO A 57 14.41 5.55 -0.24
CA PRO A 57 14.98 6.35 0.84
C PRO A 57 16.48 6.61 0.61
N GLU A 58 16.92 7.86 0.74
CA GLU A 58 18.34 8.22 0.63
C GLU A 58 18.69 9.48 1.45
N LYS A 59 19.98 9.79 1.58
CA LYS A 59 20.47 11.01 2.22
C LYS A 59 20.08 12.27 1.45
N ARG A 60 18.93 12.85 1.82
CA ARG A 60 18.39 14.08 1.21
C ARG A 60 17.48 14.84 2.18
N ASN A 61 17.14 16.08 1.84
CA ASN A 61 16.28 16.96 2.64
C ASN A 61 15.02 17.41 1.89
N ASP A 62 14.69 16.75 0.79
CA ASP A 62 13.56 17.02 -0.10
C ASP A 62 12.98 15.70 -0.61
N ILE A 63 11.80 15.75 -1.18
CA ILE A 63 11.23 14.66 -1.97
C ILE A 63 11.44 15.00 -3.43
N LYS A 64 11.90 14.04 -4.23
CA LYS A 64 12.06 14.21 -5.68
C LYS A 64 11.39 13.06 -6.41
N ALA A 65 10.81 13.36 -7.56
CA ALA A 65 10.28 12.39 -8.49
C ALA A 65 11.03 12.47 -9.84
N ASP A 66 11.41 11.32 -10.38
CA ASP A 66 11.98 11.21 -11.73
C ASP A 66 11.16 10.20 -12.54
N LEU A 67 10.66 10.62 -13.70
CA LEU A 67 9.77 9.82 -14.54
C LEU A 67 10.51 9.46 -15.83
N ASP A 68 10.75 8.18 -16.03
CA ASP A 68 11.15 7.63 -17.33
C ASP A 68 9.92 7.16 -18.10
N GLY A 69 9.79 7.62 -19.34
CA GLY A 69 8.66 7.33 -20.20
C GLY A 69 7.53 8.36 -20.19
N LYS A 70 6.33 7.92 -20.59
CA LYS A 70 5.20 8.81 -20.89
C LYS A 70 4.43 9.18 -19.62
N GLY A 71 4.06 10.45 -19.50
CA GLY A 71 3.20 10.96 -18.44
C GLY A 71 3.64 12.32 -17.94
N ALA A 72 3.19 12.67 -16.74
CA ALA A 72 3.76 13.74 -15.93
C ALA A 72 3.70 13.32 -14.46
N VAL A 73 4.64 13.85 -13.69
CA VAL A 73 4.63 13.75 -12.23
C VAL A 73 4.66 15.15 -11.64
N ASP A 74 3.85 15.35 -10.60
CA ASP A 74 3.80 16.57 -9.81
C ASP A 74 4.20 16.25 -8.37
N VAL A 75 5.15 17.00 -7.82
CA VAL A 75 5.54 17.01 -6.40
C VAL A 75 5.15 18.36 -5.83
N LYS A 76 4.06 18.40 -5.06
CA LYS A 76 3.47 19.65 -4.56
C LYS A 76 3.36 19.64 -3.06
N ARG A 77 3.79 20.73 -2.44
CA ARG A 77 3.55 20.97 -1.01
C ARG A 77 2.18 21.59 -0.79
N ASN A 78 1.42 21.05 0.16
CA ASN A 78 0.17 21.62 0.66
C ASN A 78 0.21 21.66 2.19
N GLY A 79 0.55 22.83 2.75
CA GLY A 79 0.65 23.01 4.20
C GLY A 79 1.74 22.14 4.83
N ASP A 80 1.31 21.17 5.63
CA ASP A 80 2.12 20.16 6.32
C ASP A 80 2.25 18.84 5.55
N LYS A 81 1.81 18.79 4.29
CA LYS A 81 1.90 17.61 3.43
C LYS A 81 2.70 17.87 2.16
N ILE A 82 3.38 16.85 1.66
CA ILE A 82 3.89 16.81 0.29
C ILE A 82 3.16 15.70 -0.45
N LYS A 83 2.58 16.04 -1.60
CA LYS A 83 1.86 15.11 -2.48
C LYS A 83 2.70 14.84 -3.74
N VAL A 84 2.91 13.57 -4.06
CA VAL A 84 3.49 13.09 -5.31
C VAL A 84 2.37 12.44 -6.13
N GLU A 85 2.12 12.95 -7.34
CA GLU A 85 1.01 12.49 -8.17
C GLU A 85 1.46 12.23 -9.60
N TYR A 86 1.33 10.97 -10.04
CA TYR A 86 1.53 10.58 -11.42
C TYR A 86 0.24 10.75 -12.23
N SER A 87 0.36 11.32 -13.43
CA SER A 87 -0.75 11.47 -14.37
C SER A 87 -0.37 10.93 -15.76
N ARG A 88 -1.20 10.03 -16.29
CA ARG A 88 -1.03 9.50 -17.63
C ARG A 88 -1.39 10.56 -18.67
N LYS A 89 -0.50 10.82 -19.63
CA LYS A 89 -0.82 11.63 -20.81
C LYS A 89 -1.44 10.74 -21.89
N TRP A 90 -2.68 11.04 -22.25
CA TRP A 90 -3.48 10.27 -23.22
C TRP A 90 -3.35 10.79 -24.66
N PHE A 91 -2.91 12.03 -24.84
CA PHE A 91 -2.63 12.62 -26.15
C PHE A 91 -1.15 12.96 -26.27
N ASP A 92 -0.37 12.06 -26.87
CA ASP A 92 0.90 12.45 -27.47
C ASP A 92 1.04 11.72 -28.81
N GLY A 93 0.89 12.50 -29.89
CA GLY A 93 0.86 12.02 -31.26
C GLY A 93 2.20 11.42 -31.68
N PHE A 94 2.15 10.17 -32.16
CA PHE A 94 3.20 9.50 -32.92
C PHE A 94 4.64 9.62 -32.38
N LYS A 95 5.01 8.68 -31.49
CA LYS A 95 6.35 8.07 -31.46
C LYS A 95 6.28 6.71 -30.76
N VAL A 96 6.76 5.71 -31.49
CA VAL A 96 6.78 4.28 -31.18
C VAL A 96 7.98 4.00 -30.27
N PHE A 97 7.77 4.10 -28.96
CA PHE A 97 8.63 3.50 -27.94
C PHE A 97 7.73 2.89 -26.87
N ASN A 98 7.92 1.60 -26.61
CA ASN A 98 6.92 0.68 -26.09
C ASN A 98 7.19 0.24 -24.63
N HIS A 99 7.97 1.00 -23.86
CA HIS A 99 8.25 0.64 -22.46
C HIS A 99 7.17 1.22 -21.53
N THR A 100 6.82 0.43 -20.51
CA THR A 100 5.96 0.86 -19.40
C THR A 100 6.65 2.02 -18.68
N PRO A 101 5.95 3.13 -18.39
CA PRO A 101 6.56 4.24 -17.66
C PRO A 101 7.03 3.78 -16.26
N GLU A 102 8.20 4.25 -15.86
CA GLU A 102 8.80 3.98 -14.56
C GLU A 102 9.01 5.30 -13.80
N LEU A 103 8.56 5.33 -12.55
CA LEU A 103 8.60 6.50 -11.68
C LEU A 103 9.46 6.21 -10.45
N TYR A 104 10.54 6.96 -10.30
CA TYR A 104 11.43 6.89 -9.16
C TYR A 104 11.09 8.04 -8.19
N ILE A 105 10.75 7.71 -6.94
CA ILE A 105 10.41 8.69 -5.90
C ILE A 105 11.45 8.59 -4.80
N TYR A 106 12.26 9.63 -4.66
CA TYR A 106 13.30 9.71 -3.65
C TYR A 106 12.78 10.44 -2.42
N ILE A 107 12.92 9.83 -1.24
CA ILE A 107 12.50 10.40 0.05
C ILE A 107 13.70 10.50 1.01
N PRO A 108 13.67 11.41 2.01
CA PRO A 108 14.69 11.42 3.06
C PRO A 108 14.75 10.09 3.81
N GLU A 109 15.93 9.49 3.91
CA GLU A 109 16.14 8.22 4.63
C GLU A 109 15.82 8.30 6.12
N ASP A 110 15.85 9.51 6.70
CA ASP A 110 15.57 9.81 8.10
C ASP A 110 14.12 10.22 8.36
N PHE A 111 13.26 10.22 7.33
CA PHE A 111 11.85 10.54 7.49
C PHE A 111 11.16 9.53 8.41
N ASN A 112 10.48 10.02 9.44
CA ASN A 112 9.93 9.22 10.54
C ASN A 112 8.47 9.54 10.88
N ARG A 113 7.72 10.12 9.93
CA ARG A 113 6.33 10.56 10.15
C ARG A 113 5.36 9.73 9.30
N LYS A 114 4.28 10.32 8.81
CA LYS A 114 3.23 9.61 8.08
C LYS A 114 3.55 9.49 6.60
N VAL A 115 3.42 8.28 6.06
CA VAL A 115 3.46 8.02 4.62
C VAL A 115 2.14 7.35 4.23
N ALA A 116 1.43 7.93 3.27
CA ALA A 116 0.25 7.32 2.68
C ALA A 116 0.47 7.09 1.19
N ILE A 117 0.15 5.89 0.73
CA ILE A 117 0.40 5.48 -0.65
C ILE A 117 -0.89 4.90 -1.24
N ASP A 118 -1.31 5.47 -2.37
CA ASP A 118 -2.43 5.00 -3.16
C ASP A 118 -1.90 4.30 -4.42
N VAL A 119 -2.21 3.00 -4.53
CA VAL A 119 -1.81 2.16 -5.66
C VAL A 119 -3.05 1.70 -6.41
N GLY A 120 -3.25 2.23 -7.62
CA GLY A 120 -4.34 1.82 -8.50
C GLY A 120 -4.11 0.44 -9.11
N SER A 121 -3.76 0.41 -10.40
CA SER A 121 -3.42 -0.81 -11.17
C SER A 121 -1.91 -0.95 -11.45
N GLY A 122 -1.10 -0.11 -10.82
CA GLY A 122 0.35 -0.05 -11.04
C GLY A 122 1.13 -1.12 -10.26
N TYR A 123 2.44 -0.96 -10.28
CA TYR A 123 3.35 -1.70 -9.41
C TYR A 123 4.07 -0.70 -8.51
N LEU A 124 4.19 -1.01 -7.23
CA LEU A 124 4.98 -0.25 -6.29
C LEU A 124 6.05 -1.15 -5.68
N ASP A 125 7.29 -0.69 -5.72
CA ASP A 125 8.40 -1.22 -4.92
C ASP A 125 8.78 -0.16 -3.88
N PHE A 126 8.82 -0.54 -2.60
CA PHE A 126 9.19 0.36 -1.53
C PHE A 126 10.08 -0.34 -0.50
N GLU A 127 11.33 0.11 -0.46
CA GLU A 127 12.24 -0.16 0.66
C GLU A 127 11.97 0.86 1.77
N GLY A 128 11.67 0.38 2.98
CA GLY A 128 11.39 1.24 4.12
C GLY A 128 12.57 2.17 4.46
N PRO A 129 12.31 3.40 4.96
CA PRO A 129 13.37 4.28 5.40
C PRO A 129 14.10 3.71 6.62
N SER A 130 15.29 4.25 6.89
CA SER A 130 16.13 3.80 8.01
C SER A 130 15.50 4.05 9.38
N ASN A 131 14.61 5.04 9.48
CA ASN A 131 13.90 5.39 10.71
C ASN A 131 12.51 4.75 10.76
N GLU A 132 12.06 4.44 11.98
CA GLU A 132 10.68 4.04 12.26
C GLU A 132 9.70 5.16 11.85
N LEU A 133 8.74 4.81 10.98
CA LEU A 133 7.65 5.70 10.59
C LEU A 133 6.61 5.81 11.70
N GLU A 134 6.03 6.99 11.89
CA GLU A 134 4.82 7.14 12.74
C GLU A 134 3.67 6.30 12.17
N GLN A 135 3.49 6.32 10.85
CA GLN A 135 2.45 5.54 10.19
C GLN A 135 2.84 5.25 8.74
N LEU A 136 2.61 4.02 8.29
CA LEU A 136 2.56 3.66 6.88
C LEU A 136 1.15 3.20 6.54
N LYS A 137 0.48 3.93 5.64
CA LYS A 137 -0.84 3.56 5.12
C LYS A 137 -0.75 3.25 3.62
N ILE A 138 -1.29 2.11 3.21
CA ILE A 138 -1.32 1.68 1.81
C ILE A 138 -2.75 1.30 1.41
N ASP A 139 -3.34 2.09 0.53
CA ASP A 139 -4.62 1.78 -0.10
C ASP A 139 -4.36 1.25 -1.52
N MET A 140 -4.89 0.07 -1.84
CA MET A 140 -4.64 -0.62 -3.12
C MET A 140 -5.93 -1.10 -3.78
N SER A 141 -6.05 -0.84 -5.08
CA SER A 141 -7.16 -1.37 -5.89
C SER A 141 -6.82 -2.75 -6.48
N SER A 142 -6.00 -2.82 -7.52
CA SER A 142 -5.71 -4.06 -8.26
C SER A 142 -4.24 -4.24 -8.66
N GLY A 143 -3.38 -3.32 -8.25
CA GLY A 143 -1.96 -3.34 -8.53
C GLY A 143 -1.19 -4.41 -7.74
N LYS A 144 0.14 -4.29 -7.79
CA LYS A 144 1.05 -5.07 -6.95
C LYS A 144 1.91 -4.13 -6.11
N VAL A 145 2.16 -4.51 -4.85
CA VAL A 145 3.02 -3.80 -3.92
C VAL A 145 4.05 -4.76 -3.35
N ASP A 146 5.33 -4.43 -3.50
CA ASP A 146 6.43 -5.13 -2.86
C ASP A 146 7.04 -4.20 -1.81
N LEU A 147 7.09 -4.66 -0.56
CA LEU A 147 7.65 -3.91 0.58
C LEU A 147 8.84 -4.67 1.17
N THR A 148 9.93 -3.95 1.40
CA THR A 148 11.15 -4.50 2.01
C THR A 148 11.53 -3.69 3.24
N ASN A 149 11.87 -4.37 4.35
CA ASN A 149 12.42 -3.76 5.57
C ASN A 149 11.63 -2.56 6.13
N VAL A 150 10.33 -2.74 6.41
CA VAL A 150 9.48 -1.67 6.93
C VAL A 150 9.41 -1.73 8.45
N THR A 151 9.71 -0.61 9.11
CA THR A 151 9.44 -0.40 10.54
C THR A 151 8.52 0.81 10.72
N ALA A 152 7.36 0.63 11.35
CA ALA A 152 6.39 1.70 11.56
C ALA A 152 5.54 1.46 12.81
N LYS A 153 5.28 2.48 13.62
CA LYS A 153 4.40 2.33 14.80
C LYS A 153 3.02 1.83 14.43
N GLU A 154 2.45 2.37 13.36
CA GLU A 154 1.16 1.96 12.82
C GLU A 154 1.28 1.58 11.34
N PHE A 155 0.91 0.36 11.00
CA PHE A 155 0.78 -0.10 9.61
C PHE A 155 -0.70 -0.32 9.29
N ILE A 156 -1.19 0.31 8.22
CA ILE A 156 -2.58 0.17 7.78
C ILE A 156 -2.60 -0.21 6.30
N HIS A 157 -3.21 -1.34 5.98
CA HIS A 157 -3.48 -1.73 4.61
C HIS A 157 -4.97 -1.89 4.34
N LYS A 158 -5.45 -1.29 3.24
CA LYS A 158 -6.76 -1.56 2.64
C LYS A 158 -6.61 -1.96 1.19
N GLY A 159 -7.08 -3.16 0.85
CA GLY A 159 -6.90 -3.76 -0.47
C GLY A 159 -8.20 -4.30 -1.06
N SER A 160 -8.36 -4.14 -2.38
CA SER A 160 -9.48 -4.77 -3.10
C SER A 160 -9.07 -6.11 -3.73
N SER A 161 -8.32 -6.13 -4.83
CA SER A 161 -8.04 -7.34 -5.62
C SER A 161 -6.58 -7.47 -6.06
N GLY A 162 -5.68 -6.63 -5.51
CA GLY A 162 -4.26 -6.64 -5.85
C GLY A 162 -3.44 -7.69 -5.09
N MET A 163 -2.12 -7.60 -5.26
CA MET A 163 -1.14 -8.47 -4.59
C MET A 163 -0.18 -7.64 -3.74
N ILE A 164 0.07 -8.07 -2.51
CA ILE A 164 1.11 -7.47 -1.66
C ILE A 164 2.07 -8.55 -1.19
N ASP A 165 3.36 -8.34 -1.44
CA ASP A 165 4.45 -9.14 -0.88
C ASP A 165 5.26 -8.24 0.07
N ILE A 166 5.35 -8.60 1.35
CA ILE A 166 6.12 -7.89 2.36
C ILE A 166 7.19 -8.83 2.91
N ASP A 167 8.46 -8.44 2.81
CA ASP A 167 9.55 -9.29 3.31
C ASP A 167 9.77 -9.17 4.82
N THR A 168 9.76 -7.95 5.37
CA THR A 168 9.90 -7.71 6.80
C THR A 168 9.03 -6.53 7.21
N LEU A 169 8.21 -6.73 8.24
CA LEU A 169 7.34 -5.69 8.80
C LEU A 169 7.36 -5.75 10.33
N ILE A 170 7.89 -4.69 10.93
CA ILE A 170 7.93 -4.49 12.39
C ILE A 170 7.02 -3.32 12.73
N THR A 171 6.05 -3.54 13.61
CA THR A 171 5.06 -2.52 13.96
C THR A 171 4.54 -2.67 15.39
N ASP A 172 4.09 -1.57 16.00
CA ASP A 172 3.35 -1.66 17.27
C ASP A 172 1.92 -2.14 17.01
N SER A 173 1.33 -1.74 15.87
CA SER A 173 -0.05 -2.07 15.47
C SER A 173 -0.19 -2.17 13.95
N GLY A 174 -0.42 -3.38 13.45
CA GLY A 174 -0.78 -3.66 12.06
C GLY A 174 -2.27 -3.91 11.89
N THR A 175 -2.88 -3.25 10.90
CA THR A 175 -4.25 -3.49 10.46
C THR A 175 -4.27 -3.81 8.97
N ILE A 176 -4.91 -4.93 8.61
CA ILE A 176 -5.01 -5.41 7.24
C ILE A 176 -6.47 -5.70 6.91
N ASP A 177 -6.99 -5.06 5.86
CA ASP A 177 -8.31 -5.34 5.30
C ASP A 177 -8.16 -5.65 3.81
N MET A 178 -8.49 -6.89 3.41
CA MET A 178 -8.39 -7.36 2.04
C MET A 178 -9.69 -7.99 1.55
N SER A 179 -10.21 -7.48 0.43
CA SER A 179 -11.42 -8.05 -0.18
C SER A 179 -11.14 -9.40 -0.87
N SER A 180 -10.40 -9.42 -1.97
CA SER A 180 -10.24 -10.60 -2.85
C SER A 180 -8.80 -10.81 -3.35
N GLY A 181 -7.88 -9.95 -2.95
CA GLY A 181 -6.47 -10.02 -3.33
C GLY A 181 -5.66 -11.04 -2.52
N LYS A 182 -4.35 -10.98 -2.67
CA LYS A 182 -3.40 -11.83 -1.95
C LYS A 182 -2.39 -10.99 -1.20
N ILE A 183 -2.16 -11.31 0.07
CA ILE A 183 -1.13 -10.68 0.89
C ILE A 183 -0.22 -11.78 1.43
N LYS A 184 1.08 -11.60 1.26
CA LYS A 184 2.11 -12.41 1.91
C LYS A 184 3.00 -11.52 2.73
N ILE A 185 3.21 -11.87 4.00
CA ILE A 185 4.10 -11.16 4.92
C ILE A 185 5.05 -12.18 5.52
N ASN A 186 6.34 -12.00 5.28
CA ASN A 186 7.38 -12.73 6.00
C ASN A 186 7.89 -11.85 7.17
N ASN A 187 8.54 -12.50 8.14
CA ASN A 187 9.23 -11.82 9.25
C ASN A 187 8.37 -10.75 9.97
N TYR A 188 7.09 -11.06 10.22
CA TYR A 188 6.19 -10.14 10.90
C TYR A 188 6.49 -10.07 12.40
N GLN A 189 6.44 -8.86 12.97
CA GLN A 189 6.48 -8.63 14.41
C GLN A 189 5.57 -7.45 14.78
N GLY A 190 4.63 -7.69 15.69
CA GLY A 190 3.71 -6.66 16.18
C GLY A 190 2.35 -7.19 16.56
N LYS A 191 1.46 -6.30 17.01
CA LYS A 191 0.04 -6.61 17.14
C LYS A 191 -0.60 -6.64 15.75
N LEU A 192 -1.41 -7.66 15.46
CA LEU A 192 -2.07 -7.80 14.15
C LEU A 192 -3.60 -7.86 14.30
N ASP A 193 -4.31 -7.03 13.55
CA ASP A 193 -5.75 -7.16 13.27
C ASP A 193 -5.95 -7.31 11.77
N ALA A 194 -6.35 -8.50 11.32
CA ALA A 194 -6.45 -8.82 9.91
C ALA A 194 -7.81 -9.40 9.52
N GLU A 195 -8.41 -8.82 8.49
CA GLU A 195 -9.67 -9.25 7.90
C GLU A 195 -9.49 -9.57 6.40
N VAL A 196 -10.00 -10.74 6.00
CA VAL A 196 -10.00 -11.18 4.60
C VAL A 196 -11.39 -11.65 4.20
N SER A 197 -11.96 -11.04 3.14
CA SER A 197 -13.29 -11.42 2.67
C SER A 197 -13.28 -12.70 1.83
N SER A 198 -12.66 -12.69 0.65
CA SER A 198 -12.55 -13.82 -0.30
C SER A 198 -11.11 -14.01 -0.80
N GLY A 199 -10.17 -13.20 -0.32
CA GLY A 199 -8.76 -13.26 -0.68
C GLY A 199 -7.95 -14.29 0.10
N GLN A 200 -6.63 -14.13 0.06
CA GLN A 200 -5.68 -14.93 0.83
C GLN A 200 -4.71 -14.03 1.61
N LEU A 201 -4.46 -14.38 2.86
CA LEU A 201 -3.44 -13.76 3.71
C LEU A 201 -2.52 -14.85 4.26
N ASP A 202 -1.24 -14.79 3.92
CA ASP A 202 -0.20 -15.65 4.48
C ASP A 202 0.74 -14.78 5.33
N VAL A 203 0.83 -15.03 6.64
CA VAL A 203 1.70 -14.28 7.57
C VAL A 203 2.61 -15.24 8.30
N GLN A 204 3.91 -14.99 8.23
CA GLN A 204 4.94 -15.69 8.99
C GLN A 204 5.53 -14.78 10.05
N LEU A 205 5.41 -15.21 11.31
CA LEU A 205 5.95 -14.49 12.45
C LEU A 205 7.35 -15.00 12.77
N ASN A 206 8.24 -14.07 13.09
CA ASN A 206 9.53 -14.44 13.69
C ASN A 206 9.40 -14.63 15.21
N LYS A 207 8.54 -13.83 15.85
CA LYS A 207 8.25 -13.86 17.28
C LYS A 207 6.82 -13.43 17.53
N LEU A 208 6.14 -14.15 18.41
CA LEU A 208 4.86 -13.72 18.94
C LEU A 208 5.10 -12.84 20.18
N VAL A 209 4.97 -11.52 20.00
CA VAL A 209 5.22 -10.51 21.05
C VAL A 209 3.95 -9.76 21.48
N ASN A 210 2.86 -9.93 20.74
CA ASN A 210 1.59 -9.24 20.94
C ASN A 210 0.42 -10.14 20.48
N ASP A 211 -0.79 -9.69 20.78
CA ASP A 211 -2.02 -10.38 20.42
C ASP A 211 -2.30 -10.30 18.91
N ILE A 212 -3.00 -11.31 18.39
CA ILE A 212 -3.38 -11.43 16.98
C ILE A 212 -4.89 -11.67 16.89
N GLN A 213 -5.56 -10.89 16.05
CA GLN A 213 -6.95 -11.06 15.68
C GLN A 213 -7.07 -11.35 14.18
N LEU A 214 -7.70 -12.46 13.83
CA LEU A 214 -7.91 -12.91 12.45
C LEU A 214 -9.41 -13.06 12.16
N ARG A 215 -9.86 -12.50 11.04
CA ARG A 215 -11.24 -12.58 10.56
C ARG A 215 -11.27 -13.03 9.11
N ALA A 216 -12.03 -14.08 8.81
CA ALA A 216 -12.21 -14.55 7.43
C ALA A 216 -13.69 -14.80 7.10
N SER A 217 -14.18 -14.20 6.01
CA SER A 217 -15.54 -14.50 5.53
C SER A 217 -15.57 -15.79 4.72
N SER A 218 -15.03 -15.78 3.51
CA SER A 218 -14.86 -16.92 2.59
C SER A 218 -13.40 -17.11 2.13
N GLY A 219 -12.51 -16.23 2.56
CA GLY A 219 -11.09 -16.24 2.24
C GLY A 219 -10.29 -17.24 3.05
N GLN A 220 -8.98 -17.21 2.83
CA GLN A 220 -8.02 -18.09 3.49
C GLN A 220 -6.98 -17.28 4.24
N ILE A 221 -6.70 -17.67 5.48
CA ILE A 221 -5.61 -17.10 6.28
C ILE A 221 -4.66 -18.23 6.68
N LYS A 222 -3.36 -18.04 6.49
CA LYS A 222 -2.32 -18.91 7.02
C LYS A 222 -1.46 -18.10 7.98
N LEU A 223 -1.30 -18.62 9.18
CA LEU A 223 -0.45 -18.06 10.22
C LEU A 223 0.63 -19.07 10.55
N ASP A 224 1.87 -18.71 10.26
CA ASP A 224 3.08 -19.49 10.56
C ASP A 224 3.71 -18.89 11.82
N LEU A 225 3.69 -19.65 12.91
CA LEU A 225 4.16 -19.24 14.23
C LEU A 225 5.53 -19.88 14.53
N PRO A 226 6.40 -19.19 15.30
CA PRO A 226 7.63 -19.80 15.75
C PRO A 226 7.37 -20.92 16.76
N ASP A 227 8.25 -21.93 16.80
CA ASP A 227 8.15 -23.09 17.71
C ASP A 227 8.03 -22.71 19.20
N ASP A 228 8.56 -21.55 19.58
CA ASP A 228 8.56 -21.02 20.95
C ASP A 228 7.37 -20.08 21.24
N ALA A 229 6.37 -20.02 20.36
CA ALA A 229 5.18 -19.20 20.55
C ALA A 229 4.43 -19.56 21.84
N ASP A 230 4.02 -18.53 22.58
CA ASP A 230 3.31 -18.66 23.85
C ASP A 230 1.97 -17.92 23.77
N PHE A 231 0.88 -18.68 23.60
CA PHE A 231 -0.43 -18.11 23.34
C PHE A 231 -1.61 -18.96 23.79
N LYS A 232 -2.74 -18.28 23.96
CA LYS A 232 -4.06 -18.88 24.11
C LYS A 232 -4.85 -18.66 22.82
N LEU A 233 -5.37 -19.75 22.27
CA LEU A 233 -6.24 -19.74 21.10
C LEU A 233 -7.72 -19.65 21.50
N ASP A 234 -8.45 -18.74 20.88
CA ASP A 234 -9.92 -18.71 20.89
C ASP A 234 -10.44 -18.57 19.45
N GLY A 235 -10.91 -19.67 18.88
CA GLY A 235 -11.40 -19.75 17.51
C GLY A 235 -12.90 -20.01 17.47
N GLU A 236 -13.63 -19.21 16.68
CA GLU A 236 -15.05 -19.39 16.39
C GLU A 236 -15.28 -19.52 14.88
N MET A 237 -16.13 -20.48 14.47
CA MET A 237 -16.46 -20.73 13.08
C MET A 237 -17.94 -21.06 12.86
N SER A 238 -18.52 -20.58 11.76
CA SER A 238 -19.91 -20.93 11.40
C SER A 238 -20.01 -22.18 10.53
N SER A 239 -19.47 -22.11 9.32
CA SER A 239 -19.44 -23.16 8.28
C SER A 239 -18.06 -23.35 7.66
N GLY A 240 -17.06 -22.58 8.12
CA GLY A 240 -15.67 -22.66 7.69
C GLY A 240 -14.87 -23.71 8.48
N TYR A 241 -13.54 -23.63 8.36
CA TYR A 241 -12.61 -24.56 9.00
C TYR A 241 -11.43 -23.85 9.64
N ILE A 242 -11.11 -24.24 10.88
CA ILE A 242 -9.88 -23.82 11.56
C ILE A 242 -9.01 -25.07 11.70
N ASP A 243 -7.87 -25.08 11.03
CA ASP A 243 -6.84 -26.12 11.12
C ASP A 243 -5.69 -25.64 11.99
N ILE A 244 -5.30 -26.44 12.99
CA ILE A 244 -4.21 -26.10 13.91
C ILE A 244 -3.26 -27.28 14.01
N ASP A 245 -2.05 -27.09 13.50
CA ASP A 245 -0.96 -28.08 13.48
C ASP A 245 0.08 -27.81 14.59
N LEU A 246 -0.41 -27.52 15.80
CA LEU A 246 0.41 -27.17 16.97
C LEU A 246 -0.02 -27.98 18.21
N PRO A 247 0.92 -28.37 19.09
CA PRO A 247 0.64 -29.20 20.26
C PRO A 247 0.01 -28.41 21.41
N LEU A 248 -1.28 -28.11 21.30
CA LEU A 248 -2.01 -27.35 22.33
C LEU A 248 -2.37 -28.21 23.56
N THR A 249 -2.17 -27.65 24.75
CA THR A 249 -2.77 -28.13 26.01
C THR A 249 -4.19 -27.59 26.17
N ASP A 250 -4.99 -28.21 27.03
CA ASP A 250 -6.39 -27.83 27.30
C ASP A 250 -7.23 -27.63 26.02
N LYS A 251 -6.94 -28.45 24.99
CA LYS A 251 -7.58 -28.35 23.68
C LYS A 251 -9.04 -28.74 23.77
N VAL A 252 -9.92 -27.80 23.44
CA VAL A 252 -11.37 -28.02 23.33
C VAL A 252 -11.76 -27.83 21.87
N VAL A 253 -12.38 -28.84 21.27
CA VAL A 253 -12.91 -28.78 19.91
C VAL A 253 -14.40 -29.10 19.95
N GLU A 254 -15.21 -28.11 19.62
CA GLU A 254 -16.65 -28.21 19.47
C GLU A 254 -17.03 -27.93 18.01
N LYS A 255 -18.30 -28.17 17.64
CA LYS A 255 -18.79 -28.01 16.26
C LYS A 255 -18.46 -26.64 15.64
N LYS A 256 -18.41 -25.59 16.44
CA LYS A 256 -18.25 -24.18 16.00
C LYS A 256 -17.15 -23.43 16.74
N LYS A 257 -16.38 -24.10 17.59
CA LYS A 257 -15.37 -23.47 18.43
C LYS A 257 -14.15 -24.35 18.58
N ILE A 258 -12.98 -23.72 18.66
CA ILE A 258 -11.73 -24.36 19.03
C ILE A 258 -11.01 -23.48 20.05
N LYS A 259 -10.52 -24.09 21.12
CA LYS A 259 -9.68 -23.43 22.13
C LYS A 259 -8.49 -24.31 22.46
N GLY A 260 -7.44 -23.70 22.97
CA GLY A 260 -6.28 -24.39 23.51
C GLY A 260 -5.19 -23.42 23.90
N ILE A 261 -4.15 -23.93 24.54
CA ILE A 261 -3.03 -23.14 25.07
C ILE A 261 -1.72 -23.74 24.56
N MET A 262 -0.79 -22.90 24.13
CA MET A 262 0.60 -23.26 23.85
C MET A 262 1.50 -22.45 24.80
N GLY A 263 2.46 -23.10 25.45
CA GLY A 263 3.27 -22.46 26.48
C GLY A 263 2.45 -22.09 27.72
N SER A 264 2.57 -20.85 28.20
CA SER A 264 1.84 -20.34 29.37
C SER A 264 0.51 -19.63 29.04
N GLY A 265 0.23 -19.40 27.76
CA GLY A 265 -0.91 -18.60 27.29
C GLY A 265 -0.68 -17.08 27.38
N LYS A 266 0.55 -16.61 27.20
CA LYS A 266 0.96 -15.20 27.41
C LYS A 266 0.25 -14.21 26.50
N HIS A 267 0.08 -14.55 25.22
CA HIS A 267 -0.58 -13.72 24.21
C HIS A 267 -1.90 -14.34 23.77
N SER A 268 -2.83 -13.55 23.19
CA SER A 268 -4.05 -14.10 22.59
C SER A 268 -3.94 -14.24 21.08
N ILE A 269 -4.51 -15.32 20.55
CA ILE A 269 -4.80 -15.48 19.13
C ILE A 269 -6.29 -15.74 19.00
N ASP A 270 -7.01 -14.74 18.49
CA ASP A 270 -8.46 -14.75 18.33
C ASP A 270 -8.82 -14.93 16.85
N VAL A 271 -9.59 -15.96 16.52
CA VAL A 271 -9.91 -16.33 15.14
C VAL A 271 -11.42 -16.38 14.94
N ASN A 272 -11.94 -15.65 13.95
CA ASN A 272 -13.37 -15.65 13.63
C ASN A 272 -13.59 -15.96 12.15
N ILE A 273 -14.33 -17.02 11.85
CA ILE A 273 -14.60 -17.46 10.47
C ILE A 273 -16.08 -17.63 10.18
N THR A 274 -16.53 -17.18 9.01
CA THR A 274 -17.87 -17.52 8.50
C THR A 274 -17.85 -18.83 7.71
N SER A 275 -17.26 -18.83 6.51
CA SER A 275 -17.18 -19.96 5.56
C SER A 275 -15.76 -20.17 4.99
N GLY A 276 -14.80 -19.36 5.43
CA GLY A 276 -13.40 -19.43 5.00
C GLY A 276 -12.59 -20.52 5.71
N MET A 277 -11.27 -20.40 5.59
CA MET A 277 -10.31 -21.28 6.24
C MET A 277 -9.25 -20.46 6.96
N VAL A 278 -8.89 -20.86 8.17
CA VAL A 278 -7.66 -20.42 8.83
C VAL A 278 -6.81 -21.65 9.10
N LYS A 279 -5.54 -21.63 8.72
CA LYS A 279 -4.54 -22.62 9.10
C LYS A 279 -3.50 -21.96 10.00
N ILE A 280 -3.24 -22.52 11.17
CA ILE A 280 -2.16 -22.11 12.07
C ILE A 280 -1.21 -23.29 12.23
N TYR A 281 0.07 -23.06 12.02
CA TYR A 281 1.12 -24.09 12.08
C TYR A 281 2.43 -23.51 12.59
#